data_AF-A0A351T7X3-F1
#
_entry.id   AF-A0A351T7X3-F1
#
_cell.length_a   1.000
_cell.length_b   1.000
_cell.length_c   1.000
_cell.angle_alpha   90.00
_cell.angle_beta   90.00
_cell.angle_gamma   90.00
#
_symmetry.space_group_name_H-M   'P 1'
#
loop_
_entity.id
_entity.type
_entity.pdbx_description
1 polymer ?
#
loop_
_entity_poly.entity_id
_entity_poly.type
_entity_poly.pdbx_seq_one_letter_code
_entity_poly.pdbx_strand_id
1 'polypeptide(L)'
;MMRITETIRQRLPFRGEDGSTRRPVIGLGVIILVLLLLYYPVGMLLSYEIADDPDFAVPADQLQPGQSAAVAIAAALLEREVNEVGWVANDPFFMPSSLLDNMPAYQQGIVGALARFAFELADQIGRSRGSSQLDPDLKDASGLLQYSGEVWVWDPSVSLTPTATSEAQYNKARKALENYNRRLASGDAIFERRADNLLATLDRIALDIGSSSAVIDRQIAEHADDFIDTQADDIFYNVKGQAYGYYLVLRALREDFATVINERDLETVYAQMLDSMHRIVMLNPIIVSNGEPDGMMPNSHLAVQGFYLLRARTQLKEITNILLK
;
A
#
# COMPACT_ATOMS: atom_id res chain seq x y z
N MET A 1 35.23 84.69 49.52
CA MET A 1 34.22 84.62 50.61
C MET A 1 33.08 83.73 50.10
N MET A 2 33.10 82.41 50.37
CA MET A 2 32.39 81.74 51.50
C MET A 2 30.85 81.82 51.27
N ARG A 3 30.05 80.78 50.99
CA ARG A 3 29.71 79.53 51.73
C ARG A 3 28.70 78.73 50.86
N ILE A 4 28.92 77.44 50.55
CA ILE A 4 28.19 76.24 51.03
C ILE A 4 26.83 76.52 51.73
N THR A 5 25.72 75.90 51.27
CA THR A 5 24.94 74.82 51.96
C THR A 5 23.65 74.48 51.18
N GLU A 6 23.34 73.18 51.12
CA GLU A 6 22.20 72.47 50.52
C GLU A 6 20.81 72.94 50.99
N THR A 7 19.74 72.62 50.22
CA THR A 7 18.60 71.75 50.64
C THR A 7 17.48 71.71 49.58
N ILE A 8 17.33 70.54 48.94
CA ILE A 8 16.12 69.77 48.59
C ILE A 8 14.80 70.53 48.27
N ARG A 9 14.39 70.47 46.99
CA ARG A 9 12.98 70.25 46.60
C ARG A 9 12.84 69.59 45.24
N GLN A 10 12.35 68.35 45.27
CA GLN A 10 11.69 67.54 44.23
C GLN A 10 11.41 68.19 42.87
N ARG A 11 11.78 67.46 41.79
CA ARG A 11 10.87 66.97 40.74
C ARG A 11 11.65 66.05 39.79
N LEU A 12 11.26 64.78 39.75
CA LEU A 12 11.65 63.80 38.73
C LEU A 12 11.28 64.31 37.33
N PRO A 13 12.16 64.16 36.33
CA PRO A 13 11.73 63.96 34.96
C PRO A 13 12.03 62.52 34.54
N PHE A 14 10.94 61.79 34.31
CA PHE A 14 10.75 60.86 33.20
C PHE A 14 11.92 59.95 32.80
N ARG A 15 11.79 58.70 33.24
CA ARG A 15 12.22 57.50 32.51
C ARG A 15 11.81 57.64 31.04
N GLY A 16 12.77 57.94 30.16
CA GLY A 16 12.60 57.87 28.73
C GLY A 16 12.43 56.41 28.32
N GLU A 17 11.23 56.07 27.87
CA GLU A 17 10.97 54.94 26.98
C GLU A 17 11.76 55.14 25.68
N ASP A 18 12.62 54.19 25.32
CA ASP A 18 13.13 54.10 23.95
C ASP A 18 13.06 52.64 23.45
N GLY A 19 11.89 52.29 22.91
CA GLY A 19 11.80 51.94 21.48
C GLY A 19 12.27 50.58 20.97
N SER A 20 12.75 49.61 21.77
CA SER A 20 13.23 48.31 21.25
C SER A 20 12.24 47.13 21.41
N THR A 21 10.95 47.35 21.24
CA THR A 21 9.93 46.27 21.25
C THR A 21 9.69 45.62 19.87
N ARG A 22 10.30 46.13 18.79
CA ARG A 22 10.12 45.58 17.42
C ARG A 22 10.98 44.33 17.13
N ARG A 23 12.07 44.11 17.86
CA ARG A 23 12.98 42.96 17.66
C ARG A 23 12.38 41.59 18.02
N PRO A 24 11.64 41.40 19.13
CA PRO A 24 11.04 40.08 19.43
C PRO A 24 9.89 39.71 18.48
N VAL A 25 9.14 40.69 17.97
CA VAL A 25 8.02 40.43 17.03
C VAL A 25 8.53 39.99 15.65
N ILE A 26 9.60 40.60 15.15
CA ILE A 26 10.25 40.17 13.90
C ILE A 26 10.85 38.76 14.05
N GLY A 27 11.48 38.46 15.20
CA GLY A 27 12.01 37.12 15.48
C GLY A 27 10.93 36.03 15.52
N LEU A 28 9.79 36.31 16.18
CA LEU A 28 8.66 35.37 16.24
C LEU A 28 8.04 35.12 14.86
N GLY A 29 7.87 36.17 14.04
CA GLY A 29 7.34 36.04 12.68
C GLY A 29 8.23 35.20 11.77
N VAL A 30 9.56 35.37 11.87
CA VAL A 30 10.53 34.54 11.13
C VAL A 30 10.46 33.09 11.57
N ILE A 31 10.36 32.81 12.87
CA ILE A 31 10.23 31.44 13.38
C ILE A 31 8.96 30.77 12.85
N ILE A 32 7.81 31.45 12.89
CA ILE A 32 6.55 30.91 12.36
C ILE A 32 6.66 30.62 10.87
N LEU A 33 7.26 31.53 10.09
CA LEU A 33 7.46 31.32 8.66
C LEU A 33 8.35 30.10 8.39
N VAL A 34 9.44 29.95 9.13
CA VAL A 34 10.32 28.77 9.02
C VAL A 34 9.57 27.49 9.36
N LEU A 35 8.77 27.48 10.43
CA LEU A 35 7.96 26.31 10.79
C LEU A 35 6.94 25.96 9.70
N LEU A 36 6.27 26.95 9.11
CA LEU A 36 5.33 26.72 8.01
C LEU A 36 6.02 26.19 6.75
N LEU A 37 7.21 26.69 6.42
CA LEU A 37 8.00 26.21 5.28
C LEU A 37 8.56 24.80 5.51
N LEU A 38 8.91 24.46 6.74
CA LEU A 38 9.45 23.13 7.09
C LEU A 38 8.35 22.08 7.35
N TYR A 39 7.13 22.48 7.66
CA TYR A 39 6.03 21.57 7.97
C TYR A 39 5.81 20.51 6.89
N TYR A 40 5.72 20.92 5.62
CA TYR A 40 5.52 19.99 4.50
C TYR A 40 6.76 19.09 4.26
N PRO A 41 7.97 19.62 4.01
CA PRO A 41 9.13 18.77 3.74
C PRO A 41 9.49 17.82 4.88
N VAL A 42 9.41 18.28 6.14
CA VAL A 42 9.70 17.44 7.31
C VAL A 42 8.59 16.43 7.51
N GLY A 43 7.32 16.82 7.39
CA GLY A 43 6.20 15.89 7.50
C GLY A 43 6.25 14.80 6.43
N MET A 44 6.49 15.15 5.17
CA MET A 44 6.68 14.19 4.08
C MET A 44 7.83 13.22 4.38
N LEU A 45 8.99 13.72 4.84
CA LEU A 45 10.14 12.87 5.18
C LEU A 45 9.81 11.88 6.33
N LEU A 46 9.01 12.31 7.31
CA LEU A 46 8.63 11.47 8.45
C LEU A 46 7.53 10.46 8.12
N SER A 47 6.65 10.80 7.18
CA SER A 47 5.55 9.93 6.74
C SER A 47 5.94 8.99 5.61
N TYR A 48 6.99 9.30 4.84
CA TYR A 48 7.39 8.51 3.68
C TYR A 48 7.96 7.16 4.10
N GLU A 49 7.24 6.09 3.75
CA GLU A 49 7.69 4.72 3.91
C GLU A 49 7.12 3.84 2.79
N ILE A 50 7.99 3.11 2.09
CA ILE A 50 7.59 2.04 1.15
C ILE A 50 7.95 0.71 1.81
N ALA A 51 6.97 0.09 2.46
CA ALA A 51 7.16 -1.18 3.15
C ALA A 51 7.21 -2.36 2.15
N ASP A 52 8.39 -2.68 1.63
CA ASP A 52 8.61 -3.67 0.56
C ASP A 52 9.47 -4.87 0.96
N ASP A 53 9.57 -5.16 2.26
CA ASP A 53 10.29 -6.34 2.79
C ASP A 53 9.76 -7.65 2.18
N PRO A 54 10.50 -8.32 1.27
CA PRO A 54 10.04 -9.53 0.64
C PRO A 54 9.90 -10.67 1.66
N ASP A 55 10.59 -10.62 2.80
CA ASP A 55 10.54 -11.66 3.83
C ASP A 55 9.41 -11.46 4.84
N PHE A 56 8.54 -10.47 4.65
CA PHE A 56 7.38 -10.22 5.50
C PHE A 56 6.51 -11.48 5.64
N ALA A 57 6.44 -12.01 6.87
CA ALA A 57 5.71 -13.23 7.17
C ALA A 57 4.99 -13.11 8.51
N VAL A 58 3.86 -13.80 8.64
CA VAL A 58 3.24 -14.02 9.94
C VAL A 58 4.07 -15.09 10.67
N PRO A 59 4.59 -14.81 11.88
CA PRO A 59 5.37 -15.78 12.64
C PRO A 59 4.61 -17.10 12.84
N ALA A 60 5.31 -18.23 12.67
CA ALA A 60 4.69 -19.56 12.72
C ALA A 60 4.06 -19.90 14.08
N ASP A 61 4.51 -19.27 15.16
CA ASP A 61 3.94 -19.39 16.51
C ASP A 61 2.61 -18.63 16.67
N GLN A 62 2.32 -17.69 15.77
CA GLN A 62 1.05 -16.96 15.71
C GLN A 62 0.01 -17.65 14.83
N LEU A 63 0.44 -18.59 13.97
CA LEU A 63 -0.45 -19.39 13.13
C LEU A 63 -0.93 -20.64 13.88
N GLN A 64 -2.22 -20.73 14.13
CA GLN A 64 -2.82 -21.91 14.75
C GLN A 64 -2.97 -23.05 13.73
N PRO A 65 -2.87 -24.32 14.14
CA PRO A 65 -3.17 -25.45 13.27
C PRO A 65 -4.56 -25.32 12.64
N GLY A 66 -4.65 -25.54 11.32
CA GLY A 66 -5.89 -25.44 10.56
C GLY A 66 -6.15 -24.07 9.92
N GLN A 67 -5.43 -23.02 10.32
CA GLN A 67 -5.48 -21.73 9.64
C GLN A 67 -4.88 -21.79 8.23
N SER A 68 -5.28 -20.84 7.39
CA SER A 68 -4.62 -20.55 6.12
C SER A 68 -3.52 -19.51 6.33
N ALA A 69 -2.33 -19.81 5.83
CA ALA A 69 -1.20 -18.88 5.81
C ALA A 69 -1.51 -17.67 4.91
N ALA A 70 -2.13 -17.88 3.75
CA ALA A 70 -2.45 -16.81 2.80
C ALA A 70 -3.47 -15.81 3.37
N VAL A 71 -4.48 -16.29 4.10
CA VAL A 71 -5.44 -15.42 4.78
C VAL A 71 -4.79 -14.61 5.90
N ALA A 72 -3.87 -15.23 6.66
CA ALA A 72 -3.14 -14.54 7.71
C ALA A 72 -2.24 -13.44 7.14
N ILE A 73 -1.55 -13.71 6.02
CA ILE A 73 -0.74 -12.70 5.32
C ILE A 73 -1.59 -11.54 4.80
N ALA A 74 -2.76 -11.83 4.21
CA ALA A 74 -3.66 -10.78 3.75
C ALA A 74 -4.13 -9.88 4.91
N ALA A 75 -4.48 -10.45 6.05
CA ALA A 75 -4.85 -9.68 7.24
C ALA A 75 -3.67 -8.87 7.80
N ALA A 76 -2.48 -9.46 7.87
CA ALA A 76 -1.27 -8.81 8.38
C ALA A 76 -0.81 -7.65 7.48
N LEU A 77 -0.93 -7.79 6.16
CA LEU A 77 -0.66 -6.68 5.22
C LEU A 77 -1.63 -5.52 5.41
N LEU A 78 -2.92 -5.80 5.62
CA LEU A 78 -3.88 -4.74 5.93
C LEU A 78 -3.56 -4.06 7.26
N GLU A 79 -3.15 -4.82 8.29
CA GLU A 79 -2.72 -4.22 9.56
C GLU A 79 -1.54 -3.29 9.36
N ARG A 80 -0.51 -3.77 8.64
CA ARG A 80 0.70 -3.00 8.38
C ARG A 80 0.40 -1.72 7.60
N GLU A 81 -0.25 -1.82 6.43
CA GLU A 81 -0.49 -0.66 5.58
C GLU A 81 -1.41 0.36 6.23
N VAL A 82 -2.46 -0.09 6.91
CA VAL A 82 -3.49 0.81 7.43
C VAL A 82 -3.11 1.38 8.79
N ASN A 83 -2.50 0.59 9.67
CA ASN A 83 -2.32 0.95 11.08
C ASN A 83 -0.86 1.14 11.51
N GLU A 84 0.10 0.43 10.92
CA GLU A 84 1.52 0.55 11.30
C GLU A 84 2.23 1.64 10.48
N VAL A 85 2.14 1.55 9.16
CA VAL A 85 2.69 2.52 8.21
C VAL A 85 1.79 3.76 8.14
N GLY A 86 0.48 3.54 8.14
CA GLY A 86 -0.53 4.59 8.02
C GLY A 86 -1.01 4.76 6.58
N TRP A 87 -2.33 4.80 6.41
CA TRP A 87 -2.96 4.91 5.10
C TRP A 87 -2.97 6.36 4.61
N VAL A 88 -2.21 6.67 3.56
CA VAL A 88 -2.00 8.05 3.10
C VAL A 88 -2.96 8.45 1.97
N ALA A 89 -3.56 7.48 1.27
CA ALA A 89 -4.32 7.76 0.05
C ALA A 89 -5.59 8.63 0.25
N ASN A 90 -6.08 8.76 1.49
CA ASN A 90 -7.20 9.63 1.83
C ASN A 90 -6.81 10.80 2.75
N ASP A 91 -5.52 11.11 2.87
CA ASP A 91 -5.07 12.24 3.67
C ASP A 91 -5.51 13.57 3.03
N PRO A 92 -6.08 14.50 3.81
CA PRO A 92 -6.55 15.76 3.29
C PRO A 92 -5.38 16.70 2.97
N PHE A 93 -5.60 17.65 2.05
CA PHE A 93 -4.58 18.55 1.47
C PHE A 93 -3.70 19.34 2.47
N PHE A 94 -4.11 19.44 3.74
CA PHE A 94 -3.38 20.16 4.80
C PHE A 94 -2.44 19.25 5.61
N MET A 95 -2.47 17.94 5.35
CA MET A 95 -1.50 16.99 5.90
C MET A 95 -0.30 16.88 4.95
N PRO A 96 0.95 16.88 5.44
CA PRO A 96 2.14 16.81 4.58
C PRO A 96 2.18 15.57 3.69
N SER A 97 1.67 14.45 4.20
CA SER A 97 1.57 13.16 3.52
C SER A 97 0.69 13.21 2.28
N SER A 98 -0.25 14.16 2.16
CA SER A 98 -1.10 14.29 0.96
C SER A 98 -0.34 14.72 -0.31
N LEU A 99 0.93 15.13 -0.17
CA LEU A 99 1.81 15.42 -1.30
C LEU A 99 2.66 14.22 -1.72
N LEU A 100 2.56 13.09 -1.00
CA LEU A 100 3.16 11.82 -1.40
C LEU A 100 2.24 11.16 -2.41
N ASP A 101 2.78 10.75 -3.54
CA ASP A 101 2.10 10.13 -4.69
C ASP A 101 2.45 8.64 -4.77
N ASN A 102 3.74 8.34 -4.67
CA ASN A 102 4.31 7.01 -4.77
C ASN A 102 3.85 6.07 -3.64
N MET A 103 3.76 6.60 -2.41
CA MET A 103 3.32 5.84 -1.24
C MET A 103 1.84 5.43 -1.34
N PRO A 104 0.87 6.33 -1.56
CA PRO A 104 -0.52 5.91 -1.74
C PRO A 104 -0.72 5.04 -2.98
N ALA A 105 0.00 5.28 -4.08
CA ALA A 105 -0.04 4.39 -5.25
C ALA A 105 0.36 2.95 -4.89
N TYR A 106 1.47 2.78 -4.16
CA TYR A 106 1.93 1.48 -3.64
C TYR A 106 0.91 0.80 -2.74
N GLN A 107 0.36 1.53 -1.77
CA GLN A 107 -0.66 1.04 -0.84
C GLN A 107 -1.94 0.59 -1.56
N GLN A 108 -2.41 1.38 -2.51
CA GLN A 108 -3.56 1.01 -3.35
C GLN A 108 -3.28 -0.24 -4.18
N GLY A 109 -2.06 -0.41 -4.68
CA GLY A 109 -1.63 -1.63 -5.36
C GLY A 109 -1.77 -2.88 -4.48
N ILE A 110 -1.27 -2.81 -3.24
CA ILE A 110 -1.40 -3.90 -2.26
C ILE A 110 -2.86 -4.21 -2.00
N VAL A 111 -3.67 -3.21 -1.64
CA VAL A 111 -5.09 -3.42 -1.33
C VAL A 111 -5.86 -3.95 -2.53
N GLY A 112 -5.54 -3.51 -3.75
CA GLY A 112 -6.12 -4.06 -4.99
C GLY A 112 -5.85 -5.56 -5.15
N ALA A 113 -4.61 -6.00 -4.92
CA ALA A 113 -4.26 -7.42 -4.93
C ALA A 113 -5.01 -8.22 -3.85
N LEU A 114 -5.10 -7.68 -2.63
CA LEU A 114 -5.83 -8.31 -1.53
C LEU A 114 -7.34 -8.34 -1.77
N ALA A 115 -7.91 -7.32 -2.43
CA ALA A 115 -9.32 -7.27 -2.81
C ALA A 115 -9.66 -8.37 -3.82
N ARG A 116 -8.79 -8.60 -4.82
CA ARG A 116 -8.94 -9.72 -5.76
C ARG A 116 -8.82 -11.06 -5.01
N PHE A 117 -7.80 -11.20 -4.16
CA PHE A 117 -7.62 -12.43 -3.40
C PHE A 117 -8.82 -12.74 -2.52
N ALA A 118 -9.35 -11.75 -1.77
CA ALA A 118 -10.54 -11.91 -0.95
C ALA A 118 -11.78 -12.28 -1.77
N PHE A 119 -11.91 -11.75 -2.99
CA PHE A 119 -12.98 -12.15 -3.91
C PHE A 119 -12.85 -13.63 -4.32
N GLU A 120 -11.66 -14.09 -4.73
CA GLU A 120 -11.46 -15.51 -5.09
C GLU A 120 -11.57 -16.44 -3.87
N LEU A 121 -11.16 -15.97 -2.70
CA LEU A 121 -11.36 -16.67 -1.44
C LEU A 121 -12.85 -16.86 -1.15
N ALA A 122 -13.67 -15.82 -1.32
CA ALA A 122 -15.12 -15.89 -1.16
C ALA A 122 -15.80 -16.79 -2.22
N ASP A 123 -15.34 -16.74 -3.46
CA ASP A 123 -16.00 -17.39 -4.58
C ASP A 123 -15.61 -18.88 -4.74
N GLN A 124 -14.32 -19.20 -4.60
CA GLN A 124 -13.75 -20.51 -4.93
C GLN A 124 -13.29 -21.28 -3.69
N ILE A 125 -12.44 -20.69 -2.86
CA ILE A 125 -11.71 -21.41 -1.81
C ILE A 125 -12.55 -21.62 -0.54
N GLY A 126 -13.35 -20.63 -0.14
CA GLY A 126 -14.10 -20.60 1.11
C GLY A 126 -15.39 -21.43 1.11
N ARG A 127 -15.58 -22.29 0.12
CA ARG A 127 -16.84 -22.97 -0.18
C ARG A 127 -16.62 -24.41 -0.60
N SER A 128 -17.39 -25.33 -0.02
CA SER A 128 -17.33 -26.76 -0.38
C SER A 128 -17.89 -27.08 -1.77
N ARG A 129 -18.85 -26.26 -2.24
CA ARG A 129 -19.44 -26.32 -3.59
C ARG A 129 -19.75 -24.91 -4.06
N GLY A 130 -19.66 -24.62 -5.36
CA GLY A 130 -19.97 -23.30 -5.91
C GLY A 130 -21.40 -22.79 -5.59
N SER A 131 -22.34 -23.68 -5.29
CA SER A 131 -23.71 -23.33 -4.87
C SER A 131 -23.92 -23.26 -3.35
N SER A 132 -22.88 -23.48 -2.54
CA SER A 132 -22.97 -23.40 -1.07
C SER A 132 -23.17 -21.96 -0.60
N GLN A 133 -23.67 -21.75 0.61
CA GLN A 133 -23.81 -20.41 1.17
C GLN A 133 -22.43 -19.75 1.31
N LEU A 134 -22.33 -18.47 0.96
CA LEU A 134 -21.10 -17.70 1.11
C LEU A 134 -20.81 -17.49 2.59
N ASP A 135 -19.55 -17.69 2.99
CA ASP A 135 -19.08 -17.36 4.32
C ASP A 135 -19.31 -15.86 4.62
N PRO A 136 -20.02 -15.50 5.71
CA PRO A 136 -20.31 -14.10 6.01
C PRO A 136 -19.06 -13.22 6.13
N ASP A 137 -17.99 -13.73 6.73
CA ASP A 137 -16.77 -12.97 6.93
C ASP A 137 -16.06 -12.73 5.58
N LEU A 138 -16.06 -13.71 4.69
CA LEU A 138 -15.49 -13.55 3.34
C LEU A 138 -16.34 -12.64 2.45
N LYS A 139 -17.66 -12.67 2.61
CA LYS A 139 -18.56 -11.72 1.95
C LYS A 139 -18.23 -10.29 2.36
N ASP A 140 -18.06 -10.06 3.66
CA ASP A 140 -17.76 -8.74 4.18
C ASP A 140 -16.35 -8.30 3.73
N ALA A 141 -15.33 -9.14 3.89
CA ALA A 141 -13.97 -8.84 3.44
C ALA A 141 -13.90 -8.50 1.95
N SER A 142 -14.49 -9.33 1.08
CA SER A 142 -14.48 -9.11 -0.36
C SER A 142 -15.27 -7.88 -0.79
N GLY A 143 -16.32 -7.49 -0.08
CA GLY A 143 -17.05 -6.24 -0.35
C GLY A 143 -16.34 -4.99 0.17
N LEU A 144 -15.79 -5.06 1.37
CA LEU A 144 -15.16 -3.92 2.05
C LEU A 144 -13.83 -3.51 1.40
N LEU A 145 -13.05 -4.46 0.87
CA LEU A 145 -11.80 -4.17 0.18
C LEU A 145 -12.01 -3.50 -1.20
N GLN A 146 -13.23 -3.53 -1.74
CA GLN A 146 -13.57 -2.81 -2.98
C GLN A 146 -13.91 -1.33 -2.72
N TYR A 147 -13.95 -0.91 -1.46
CA TYR A 147 -14.17 0.48 -1.11
C TYR A 147 -12.99 1.34 -1.58
N SER A 148 -13.28 2.54 -2.08
CA SER A 148 -12.24 3.47 -2.55
C SER A 148 -11.25 3.78 -1.43
N GLY A 149 -9.97 3.82 -1.79
CA GLY A 149 -8.86 4.16 -0.90
C GLY A 149 -8.75 5.64 -0.56
N GLU A 150 -9.56 6.50 -1.18
CA GLU A 150 -9.39 7.95 -1.17
C GLU A 150 -10.45 8.67 -0.31
N VAL A 151 -11.31 7.93 0.39
CA VAL A 151 -12.43 8.52 1.13
C VAL A 151 -11.97 8.97 2.51
N TRP A 152 -11.85 10.28 2.68
CA TRP A 152 -11.59 10.93 3.96
C TRP A 152 -12.85 11.04 4.83
N VAL A 153 -12.66 11.36 6.13
CA VAL A 153 -13.76 11.46 7.11
C VAL A 153 -14.78 12.54 6.78
N TRP A 154 -14.39 13.61 6.09
CA TRP A 154 -15.30 14.71 5.76
C TRP A 154 -14.99 15.37 4.42
N ASP A 155 -15.71 14.97 3.38
CA ASP A 155 -15.69 15.66 2.10
C ASP A 155 -16.98 16.49 1.91
N PRO A 156 -16.94 17.83 2.10
CA PRO A 156 -18.11 18.70 1.94
C PRO A 156 -18.66 18.76 0.51
N SER A 157 -17.92 18.27 -0.50
CA SER A 157 -18.41 18.16 -1.88
C SER A 157 -19.32 16.94 -2.11
N VAL A 158 -19.19 15.90 -1.28
CA VAL A 158 -19.98 14.67 -1.34
C VAL A 158 -21.05 14.63 -0.26
N SER A 159 -20.72 15.02 0.98
CA SER A 159 -21.61 14.92 2.13
C SER A 159 -21.32 16.00 3.19
N LEU A 160 -22.40 16.63 3.70
CA LEU A 160 -22.30 17.56 4.84
C LEU A 160 -22.09 16.84 6.18
N THR A 161 -22.26 15.52 6.24
CA THR A 161 -22.03 14.68 7.43
C THR A 161 -20.80 13.78 7.23
N PRO A 162 -20.07 13.44 8.31
CA PRO A 162 -18.91 12.56 8.22
C PRO A 162 -19.24 11.20 7.58
N THR A 163 -18.35 10.71 6.73
CA THR A 163 -18.44 9.39 6.09
C THR A 163 -17.50 8.40 6.77
N ALA A 164 -17.73 7.11 6.56
CA ALA A 164 -16.80 6.09 7.02
C ALA A 164 -15.54 6.14 6.15
N THR A 165 -14.38 6.28 6.80
CA THR A 165 -13.09 6.42 6.10
C THR A 165 -12.65 5.11 5.45
N SER A 166 -11.75 5.19 4.47
CA SER A 166 -11.15 4.02 3.81
C SER A 166 -10.48 3.07 4.82
N GLU A 167 -9.71 3.60 5.76
CA GLU A 167 -9.06 2.85 6.84
C GLU A 167 -10.07 2.11 7.71
N ALA A 168 -11.23 2.72 7.99
CA ALA A 168 -12.27 2.08 8.77
C ALA A 168 -12.89 0.88 8.03
N GLN A 169 -13.01 0.93 6.69
CA GLN A 169 -13.49 -0.20 5.90
C GLN A 169 -12.42 -1.29 5.80
N TYR A 170 -11.16 -0.93 5.55
CA TYR A 170 -10.06 -1.90 5.48
C TYR A 170 -9.80 -2.58 6.82
N ASN A 171 -9.93 -1.87 7.93
CA ASN A 171 -9.87 -2.47 9.27
C ASN A 171 -11.02 -3.45 9.55
N LYS A 172 -12.22 -3.18 9.03
CA LYS A 172 -13.34 -4.14 9.12
C LYS A 172 -13.06 -5.37 8.25
N ALA A 173 -12.54 -5.18 7.04
CA ALA A 173 -12.17 -6.28 6.16
C ALA A 173 -11.09 -7.18 6.78
N ARG A 174 -10.04 -6.57 7.34
CA ARG A 174 -8.99 -7.27 8.09
C ARG A 174 -9.57 -8.13 9.22
N LYS A 175 -10.42 -7.55 10.07
CA LYS A 175 -11.07 -8.29 11.17
C LYS A 175 -11.92 -9.45 10.65
N ALA A 176 -12.60 -9.27 9.52
CA ALA A 176 -13.36 -10.34 8.90
C ALA A 176 -12.44 -11.49 8.42
N LEU A 177 -11.31 -11.18 7.76
CA LEU A 177 -10.30 -12.19 7.39
C LEU A 177 -9.74 -12.93 8.61
N GLU A 178 -9.42 -12.21 9.70
CA GLU A 178 -8.93 -12.81 10.95
C GLU A 178 -9.98 -13.72 11.60
N ASN A 179 -11.24 -13.29 11.63
CA ASN A 179 -12.35 -14.08 12.16
C ASN A 179 -12.55 -15.35 11.33
N TYR A 180 -12.61 -15.23 10.01
CA TYR A 180 -12.66 -16.38 9.10
C TYR A 180 -11.51 -17.35 9.38
N ASN A 181 -10.27 -16.85 9.46
CA ASN A 181 -9.10 -17.70 9.70
C ASN A 181 -9.15 -18.37 11.07
N ARG A 182 -9.68 -17.71 12.11
CA ARG A 182 -9.92 -18.33 13.42
C ARG A 182 -10.96 -19.44 13.34
N ARG A 183 -12.03 -19.25 12.58
CA ARG A 183 -13.04 -20.29 12.35
C ARG A 183 -12.52 -21.46 11.53
N LEU A 184 -11.53 -21.25 10.65
CA LEU A 184 -10.83 -22.35 9.98
C LEU A 184 -10.14 -23.27 10.99
N ALA A 185 -9.45 -22.70 11.98
CA ALA A 185 -8.80 -23.48 13.04
C ALA A 185 -9.79 -24.29 13.90
N SER A 186 -10.98 -23.74 14.17
CA SER A 186 -12.03 -24.45 14.92
C SER A 186 -12.87 -25.43 14.09
N GLY A 187 -12.71 -25.43 12.76
CA GLY A 187 -13.51 -26.24 11.84
C GLY A 187 -14.91 -25.69 11.55
N ASP A 188 -15.19 -24.44 11.95
CA ASP A 188 -16.47 -23.74 11.71
C ASP A 188 -16.51 -23.03 10.35
N ALA A 189 -15.39 -23.00 9.63
CA ALA A 189 -15.27 -22.51 8.26
C ALA A 189 -14.50 -23.52 7.40
N ILE A 190 -14.63 -23.38 6.07
CA ILE A 190 -14.01 -24.29 5.11
C ILE A 190 -12.98 -23.52 4.29
N PHE A 191 -11.83 -24.15 4.04
CA PHE A 191 -10.82 -23.72 3.07
C PHE A 191 -10.49 -24.93 2.19
N GLU A 192 -11.07 -24.96 1.00
CA GLU A 192 -10.97 -26.09 0.07
C GLU A 192 -9.63 -26.07 -0.69
N ARG A 193 -8.70 -26.93 -0.25
CA ARG A 193 -7.35 -27.09 -0.81
C ARG A 193 -7.32 -27.96 -2.06
N ARG A 194 -8.22 -27.69 -3.01
CA ARG A 194 -8.38 -28.48 -4.25
C ARG A 194 -7.64 -27.84 -5.42
N ALA A 195 -7.18 -28.67 -6.36
CA ALA A 195 -6.43 -28.24 -7.53
C ALA A 195 -7.20 -27.25 -8.42
N ASP A 196 -8.51 -27.43 -8.59
CA ASP A 196 -9.38 -26.54 -9.36
C ASP A 196 -9.54 -25.15 -8.70
N ASN A 197 -9.61 -25.10 -7.37
CA ASN A 197 -9.66 -23.83 -6.63
C ASN A 197 -8.33 -23.07 -6.73
N LEU A 198 -7.20 -23.77 -6.60
CA LEU A 198 -5.88 -23.16 -6.81
C LEU A 198 -5.77 -22.63 -8.24
N LEU A 199 -6.15 -23.44 -9.24
CA LEU A 199 -6.15 -23.05 -10.64
C LEU A 199 -6.95 -21.77 -10.86
N ALA A 200 -8.20 -21.73 -10.41
CA ALA A 200 -9.07 -20.56 -10.59
C ALA A 200 -8.45 -19.29 -9.97
N THR A 201 -7.88 -19.43 -8.77
CA THR A 201 -7.20 -18.33 -8.07
C THR A 201 -5.99 -17.83 -8.86
N LEU A 202 -5.10 -18.74 -9.30
CA LEU A 202 -3.91 -18.38 -10.07
C LEU A 202 -4.26 -17.79 -11.44
N ASP A 203 -5.28 -18.30 -12.11
CA ASP A 203 -5.76 -17.77 -13.38
C ASP A 203 -6.28 -16.34 -13.22
N ARG A 204 -6.93 -16.05 -12.10
CA ARG A 204 -7.41 -14.72 -11.82
C ARG A 204 -6.28 -13.74 -11.55
N ILE A 205 -5.30 -14.13 -10.75
CA ILE A 205 -4.09 -13.33 -10.51
C ILE A 205 -3.38 -13.06 -11.83
N ALA A 206 -3.26 -14.06 -12.71
CA ALA A 206 -2.65 -13.90 -14.03
C ALA A 206 -3.42 -12.96 -14.97
N LEU A 207 -4.75 -12.86 -14.82
CA LEU A 207 -5.56 -11.87 -15.54
C LEU A 207 -5.32 -10.46 -15.00
N ASP A 208 -5.23 -10.30 -13.67
CA ASP A 208 -5.01 -9.00 -13.04
C ASP A 208 -3.61 -8.44 -13.36
N ILE A 209 -2.57 -9.26 -13.26
CA ILE A 209 -1.21 -8.93 -13.73
C ILE A 209 -1.19 -8.57 -15.22
N GLY A 210 -2.02 -9.25 -16.03
CA GLY A 210 -2.17 -8.94 -17.45
C GLY A 210 -2.76 -7.55 -17.69
N SER A 211 -3.70 -7.11 -16.85
CA SER A 211 -4.26 -5.76 -16.88
C SER A 211 -3.19 -4.72 -16.56
N SER A 212 -2.41 -4.93 -15.50
CA SER A 212 -1.30 -4.04 -15.11
C SER A 212 -0.21 -3.95 -16.18
N SER A 213 0.11 -5.07 -16.84
CA SER A 213 1.02 -5.09 -17.98
C SER A 213 0.50 -4.24 -19.15
N ALA A 214 -0.81 -4.21 -19.39
CA ALA A 214 -1.40 -3.39 -20.45
C ALA A 214 -1.43 -1.90 -20.09
N VAL A 215 -1.55 -1.55 -18.80
CA VAL A 215 -1.39 -0.18 -18.32
C VAL A 215 0.03 0.32 -18.58
N ILE A 216 1.03 -0.49 -18.22
CA ILE A 216 2.44 -0.18 -18.49
C ILE A 216 2.72 0.00 -19.98
N ASP A 217 2.27 -0.94 -20.81
CA ASP A 217 2.48 -0.91 -22.26
C ASP A 217 1.90 0.37 -22.88
N ARG A 218 0.68 0.73 -22.49
CA ARG A 218 0.02 1.97 -22.92
C ARG A 218 0.78 3.21 -22.46
N GLN A 219 1.22 3.26 -21.20
CA GLN A 219 1.99 4.40 -20.68
C GLN A 219 3.31 4.59 -21.43
N ILE A 220 4.01 3.50 -21.74
CA ILE A 220 5.22 3.56 -22.57
C ILE A 220 4.87 4.05 -23.98
N ALA A 221 3.83 3.49 -24.61
CA ALA A 221 3.46 3.83 -25.98
C ALA A 221 3.00 5.29 -26.16
N GLU A 222 2.36 5.87 -25.14
CA GLU A 222 1.76 7.20 -25.21
C GLU A 222 2.66 8.31 -24.64
N HIS A 223 3.59 7.99 -23.73
CA HIS A 223 4.31 8.99 -22.93
C HIS A 223 5.83 8.77 -22.83
N ALA A 224 6.41 7.81 -23.56
CA ALA A 224 7.86 7.53 -23.46
C ALA A 224 8.76 8.67 -23.99
N ASP A 225 8.23 9.56 -24.82
CA ASP A 225 8.92 10.74 -25.35
C ASP A 225 8.62 12.02 -24.56
N ASP A 226 7.79 11.94 -23.51
CA ASP A 226 7.48 13.09 -22.66
C ASP A 226 8.71 13.54 -21.86
N PHE A 227 8.95 14.85 -21.88
CA PHE A 227 10.04 15.44 -21.11
C PHE A 227 9.80 15.38 -19.59
N ILE A 228 8.52 15.40 -19.17
CA ILE A 228 8.08 15.24 -17.78
C ILE A 228 6.87 14.32 -17.79
N ASP A 229 7.06 13.09 -17.32
CA ASP A 229 5.99 12.12 -17.09
C ASP A 229 5.66 12.12 -15.58
N THR A 230 4.49 12.65 -15.22
CA THR A 230 4.02 12.73 -13.83
C THR A 230 3.18 11.52 -13.40
N GLN A 231 3.03 10.51 -14.26
CA GLN A 231 2.21 9.32 -13.99
C GLN A 231 3.06 8.04 -13.97
N ALA A 232 4.27 8.07 -14.54
CA ALA A 232 5.16 6.92 -14.58
C ALA A 232 5.43 6.33 -13.20
N ASP A 233 5.65 7.17 -12.20
CA ASP A 233 5.96 6.77 -10.84
C ASP A 233 4.73 6.22 -10.12
N ASP A 234 3.57 6.88 -10.23
CA ASP A 234 2.28 6.36 -9.75
C ASP A 234 1.98 4.96 -10.31
N ILE A 235 2.11 4.77 -11.62
CA ILE A 235 1.90 3.47 -12.27
C ILE A 235 2.93 2.46 -11.76
N PHE A 236 4.20 2.84 -11.70
CA PHE A 236 5.27 1.97 -11.24
C PHE A 236 5.03 1.48 -9.82
N TYR A 237 4.69 2.38 -8.88
CA TYR A 237 4.48 2.01 -7.48
C TYR A 237 3.17 1.27 -7.27
N ASN A 238 2.11 1.61 -7.98
CA ASN A 238 0.87 0.83 -7.94
C ASN A 238 1.08 -0.62 -8.39
N VAL A 239 1.77 -0.81 -9.51
CA VAL A 239 2.12 -2.13 -10.01
C VAL A 239 3.08 -2.86 -9.06
N LYS A 240 4.07 -2.16 -8.49
CA LYS A 240 5.00 -2.73 -7.50
C LYS A 240 4.24 -3.22 -6.27
N GLY A 241 3.30 -2.42 -5.75
CA GLY A 241 2.46 -2.78 -4.61
C GLY A 241 1.56 -3.97 -4.88
N GLN A 242 0.94 -4.01 -6.06
CA GLN A 242 0.14 -5.16 -6.50
C GLN A 242 0.98 -6.43 -6.60
N ALA A 243 2.15 -6.35 -7.23
CA ALA A 243 3.09 -7.47 -7.34
C ALA A 243 3.58 -7.93 -5.96
N TYR A 244 3.84 -7.00 -5.03
CA TYR A 244 4.22 -7.29 -3.65
C TYR A 244 3.11 -8.03 -2.89
N GLY A 245 1.88 -7.52 -2.93
CA GLY A 245 0.72 -8.18 -2.32
C GLY A 245 0.52 -9.60 -2.85
N TYR A 246 0.59 -9.78 -4.17
CA TYR A 246 0.50 -11.11 -4.77
C TYR A 246 1.69 -12.01 -4.46
N TYR A 247 2.91 -11.50 -4.46
CA TYR A 247 4.10 -12.28 -4.14
C TYR A 247 3.97 -12.93 -2.76
N LEU A 248 3.55 -12.18 -1.75
CA LEU A 248 3.37 -12.68 -0.39
C LEU A 248 2.18 -13.64 -0.27
N VAL A 249 1.04 -13.32 -0.88
CA VAL A 249 -0.12 -14.21 -0.90
C VAL A 249 0.20 -15.53 -1.61
N LEU A 250 0.88 -15.49 -2.76
CA LEU A 250 1.29 -16.67 -3.50
C LEU A 250 2.33 -17.49 -2.72
N ARG A 251 3.29 -16.84 -2.07
CA ARG A 251 4.22 -17.54 -1.19
C ARG A 251 3.49 -18.32 -0.10
N ALA A 252 2.50 -17.71 0.52
CA ALA A 252 1.70 -18.35 1.57
C ALA A 252 0.71 -19.40 1.01
N LEU A 253 0.14 -19.18 -0.18
CA LEU A 253 -0.67 -20.19 -0.88
C LEU A 253 0.13 -21.44 -1.23
N ARG A 254 1.45 -21.32 -1.43
CA ARG A 254 2.33 -22.47 -1.61
C ARG A 254 2.28 -23.42 -0.40
N GLU A 255 2.19 -22.87 0.80
CA GLU A 255 2.07 -23.65 2.04
C GLU A 255 0.65 -24.24 2.17
N ASP A 256 -0.37 -23.41 1.93
CA ASP A 256 -1.77 -23.86 2.02
C ASP A 256 -2.11 -24.97 1.03
N PHE A 257 -1.50 -24.96 -0.16
CA PHE A 257 -1.71 -25.94 -1.23
C PHE A 257 -0.51 -26.88 -1.43
N ALA A 258 0.36 -27.05 -0.43
CA ALA A 258 1.58 -27.87 -0.54
C ALA A 258 1.30 -29.28 -1.10
N THR A 259 0.22 -29.93 -0.64
CA THR A 259 -0.19 -31.25 -1.16
C THR A 259 -0.45 -31.23 -2.66
N VAL A 260 -1.26 -30.28 -3.15
CA VAL A 260 -1.58 -30.14 -4.57
C VAL A 260 -0.34 -29.83 -5.39
N ILE A 261 0.52 -28.93 -4.89
CA ILE A 261 1.75 -28.52 -5.57
C ILE A 261 2.70 -29.71 -5.71
N ASN A 262 2.83 -30.53 -4.67
CA ASN A 262 3.71 -31.69 -4.68
C ASN A 262 3.16 -32.82 -5.55
N GLU A 263 1.85 -33.12 -5.45
CA GLU A 263 1.20 -34.17 -6.26
C GLU A 263 1.19 -33.87 -7.76
N ARG A 264 1.29 -32.59 -8.13
CA ARG A 264 1.29 -32.12 -9.52
C ARG A 264 2.68 -31.73 -10.03
N ASP A 265 3.74 -32.04 -9.26
CA ASP A 265 5.14 -31.73 -9.58
C ASP A 265 5.38 -30.25 -9.93
N LEU A 266 4.67 -29.33 -9.25
CA LEU A 266 4.68 -27.89 -9.56
C LEU A 266 5.80 -27.12 -8.86
N GLU A 267 6.54 -27.73 -7.94
CA GLU A 267 7.49 -27.04 -7.05
C GLU A 267 8.47 -26.12 -7.81
N THR A 268 9.06 -26.63 -8.90
CA THR A 268 10.07 -25.89 -9.67
C THR A 268 9.45 -24.68 -10.39
N VAL A 269 8.35 -24.88 -11.12
CA VAL A 269 7.70 -23.79 -11.87
C VAL A 269 7.09 -22.75 -10.94
N TYR A 270 6.56 -23.17 -9.78
CA TYR A 270 6.05 -22.27 -8.74
C TYR A 270 7.16 -21.40 -8.14
N ALA A 271 8.32 -21.99 -7.84
CA ALA A 271 9.48 -21.24 -7.34
C ALA A 271 10.00 -20.24 -8.38
N GLN A 272 10.02 -20.61 -9.66
CA GLN A 272 10.43 -19.69 -10.73
C GLN A 272 9.43 -18.55 -10.94
N MET A 273 8.13 -18.80 -10.75
CA MET A 273 7.09 -17.77 -10.74
C MET A 273 7.31 -16.77 -9.60
N LEU A 274 7.57 -17.27 -8.39
CA LEU A 274 7.89 -16.44 -7.23
C LEU A 274 9.19 -15.63 -7.45
N ASP A 275 10.23 -16.20 -8.09
CA ASP A 275 11.46 -15.44 -8.42
C ASP A 275 11.16 -14.26 -9.38
N SER A 276 10.33 -14.47 -10.40
CA SER A 276 9.95 -13.39 -11.32
C SER A 276 9.16 -12.29 -10.61
N MET A 277 8.24 -12.65 -9.71
CA MET A 277 7.50 -11.69 -8.89
C MET A 277 8.42 -10.94 -7.92
N HIS A 278 9.35 -11.66 -7.28
CA HIS A 278 10.35 -11.09 -6.38
C HIS A 278 11.24 -10.05 -7.08
N ARG A 279 11.59 -10.27 -8.36
CA ARG A 279 12.35 -9.28 -9.14
C ARG A 279 11.62 -7.96 -9.34
N ILE A 280 10.28 -7.95 -9.33
CA ILE A 280 9.47 -6.73 -9.41
C ILE A 280 9.49 -6.02 -8.04
N VAL A 281 9.27 -6.79 -6.97
CA VAL A 281 9.29 -6.31 -5.58
C VAL A 281 10.62 -5.61 -5.25
N MET A 282 11.73 -6.16 -5.73
CA MET A 282 13.06 -5.63 -5.45
C MET A 282 13.45 -4.41 -6.29
N LEU A 283 12.60 -3.96 -7.23
CA LEU A 283 12.88 -2.72 -7.98
C LEU A 283 12.77 -1.52 -7.04
N ASN A 284 13.87 -0.79 -6.86
CA ASN A 284 13.93 0.40 -6.00
C ASN A 284 14.70 1.53 -6.69
N PRO A 285 14.13 2.15 -7.75
CA PRO A 285 14.76 3.28 -8.40
C PRO A 285 14.68 4.53 -7.51
N ILE A 286 15.73 5.37 -7.53
CA ILE A 286 15.69 6.68 -6.86
C ILE A 286 14.71 7.62 -7.57
N ILE A 287 14.63 7.52 -8.90
CA ILE A 287 13.70 8.25 -9.75
C ILE A 287 13.14 7.25 -10.75
N VAL A 288 11.81 7.16 -10.83
CA VAL A 288 11.14 6.37 -11.85
C VAL A 288 11.26 7.12 -13.18
N SER A 289 11.54 6.39 -14.25
CA SER A 289 11.67 6.95 -15.59
C SER A 289 10.96 6.06 -16.60
N ASN A 290 10.24 6.70 -17.51
CA ASN A 290 9.53 6.09 -18.62
C ASN A 290 10.17 6.56 -19.93
N GLY A 291 11.38 6.09 -20.22
CA GLY A 291 12.03 6.39 -21.50
C GLY A 291 11.58 5.43 -22.61
N GLU A 292 11.93 5.77 -23.85
CA GLU A 292 11.78 4.87 -24.99
C GLU A 292 12.53 3.54 -24.74
N PRO A 293 11.91 2.37 -24.98
CA PRO A 293 12.54 1.07 -24.73
C PRO A 293 13.87 0.85 -25.48
N ASP A 294 14.04 1.46 -26.65
CA ASP A 294 15.26 1.44 -27.47
C ASP A 294 15.99 2.80 -27.49
N GLY A 295 15.57 3.74 -26.63
CA GLY A 295 16.16 5.05 -26.47
C GLY A 295 17.56 5.01 -25.85
N MET A 296 18.38 6.02 -26.17
CA MET A 296 19.75 6.11 -25.64
C MET A 296 19.78 6.48 -24.15
N MET A 297 18.84 7.33 -23.72
CA MET A 297 18.60 7.80 -22.34
C MET A 297 17.22 8.48 -22.31
N PRO A 298 16.52 8.53 -21.16
CA PRO A 298 16.76 7.74 -19.95
C PRO A 298 16.24 6.30 -20.07
N ASN A 299 16.63 5.42 -19.13
CA ASN A 299 16.12 4.03 -19.07
C ASN A 299 14.59 4.00 -18.89
N SER A 300 13.96 2.88 -19.22
CA SER A 300 12.54 2.63 -18.94
C SER A 300 12.36 1.65 -17.79
N HIS A 301 12.10 2.16 -16.58
CA HIS A 301 11.78 1.34 -15.41
C HIS A 301 10.45 0.59 -15.61
N LEU A 302 9.48 1.24 -16.27
CA LEU A 302 8.22 0.61 -16.65
C LEU A 302 8.43 -0.57 -17.59
N ALA A 303 9.32 -0.47 -18.60
CA ALA A 303 9.59 -1.59 -19.49
C ALA A 303 10.24 -2.77 -18.75
N VAL A 304 11.18 -2.51 -17.83
CA VAL A 304 11.80 -3.55 -16.99
C VAL A 304 10.76 -4.23 -16.09
N GLN A 305 9.88 -3.44 -15.46
CA GLN A 305 8.79 -3.95 -14.62
C GLN A 305 7.81 -4.80 -15.46
N GLY A 306 7.42 -4.30 -16.63
CA GLY A 306 6.56 -5.00 -17.60
C GLY A 306 7.14 -6.34 -18.05
N PHE A 307 8.45 -6.40 -18.30
CA PHE A 307 9.13 -7.66 -18.64
C PHE A 307 8.97 -8.72 -17.55
N TYR A 308 9.22 -8.37 -16.29
CA TYR A 308 9.09 -9.32 -15.19
C TYR A 308 7.63 -9.72 -14.90
N LEU A 309 6.67 -8.80 -15.05
CA LEU A 309 5.24 -9.13 -14.95
C LEU A 309 4.81 -10.13 -16.02
N LEU A 310 5.23 -9.92 -17.27
CA LEU A 310 4.90 -10.84 -18.36
C LEU A 310 5.50 -12.22 -18.12
N ARG A 311 6.74 -12.28 -17.60
CA ARG A 311 7.39 -13.53 -17.21
C ARG A 311 6.60 -14.26 -16.11
N ALA A 312 6.25 -13.55 -15.03
CA ALA A 312 5.46 -14.11 -13.93
C ALA A 312 4.10 -14.61 -14.41
N ARG A 313 3.40 -13.84 -15.26
CA ARG A 313 2.12 -14.21 -15.87
C ARG A 313 2.22 -15.47 -16.73
N THR A 314 3.25 -15.57 -17.57
CA THR A 314 3.48 -16.78 -18.37
C THR A 314 3.68 -18.01 -17.47
N GLN A 315 4.45 -17.88 -16.39
CA GLN A 315 4.68 -18.98 -15.44
C GLN A 315 3.41 -19.34 -14.66
N LEU A 316 2.58 -18.36 -14.27
CA LEU A 316 1.24 -18.63 -13.71
C LEU A 316 0.39 -19.44 -14.69
N LYS A 317 0.38 -19.08 -15.98
CA LYS A 317 -0.36 -19.84 -17.01
C LYS A 317 0.20 -21.23 -17.25
N GLU A 318 1.51 -21.41 -17.14
CA GLU A 318 2.12 -22.74 -17.18
C GLU A 318 1.62 -23.62 -16.02
N ILE A 319 1.61 -23.07 -14.79
CA ILE A 319 1.08 -23.75 -13.60
C ILE A 319 -0.39 -24.14 -13.80
N THR A 320 -1.25 -23.20 -14.24
CA THR A 320 -2.67 -23.50 -14.44
C THR A 320 -2.90 -24.53 -15.54
N ASN A 321 -2.11 -24.52 -16.60
CA ASN A 321 -2.14 -25.55 -17.65
C ASN A 321 -1.73 -26.94 -17.15
N ILE A 322 -0.82 -27.04 -16.19
CA ILE A 322 -0.45 -28.32 -15.56
C ILE A 322 -1.58 -28.80 -14.64
N LEU A 323 -2.19 -27.90 -13.87
CA LEU A 323 -3.33 -28.21 -12.98
C LEU A 323 -4.57 -28.72 -13.73
N LEU A 324 -4.75 -28.32 -15.00
CA LEU A 324 -5.85 -28.79 -15.88
C LEU A 324 -5.70 -30.24 -16.35
N LYS A 325 -4.48 -30.78 -16.39
CA LYS A 325 -4.19 -32.11 -16.92
C LYS A 325 -4.34 -33.20 -15.86
#